data_AF-A0A849H065-F1
#
_entry.id   AF-A0A849H065-F1
#
_cell.length_a   1.000
_cell.length_b   1.000
_cell.length_c   1.000
_cell.angle_alpha   90.00
_cell.angle_beta   90.00
_cell.angle_gamma   90.00
#
_symmetry.space_group_name_H-M   'P 1'
#
loop_
_entity.id
_entity.type
_entity.pdbx_description
1 polymer ?
#
loop_
_entity_poly.entity_id
_entity_poly.type
_entity_poly.pdbx_seq_one_letter_code
_entity_poly.pdbx_strand_id
1 'polypeptide(L)'
;YLIERIPGAMNYPMQEFMAGTLPGEAVKQVVFHCGSGKRSEKAAREVLEAGHDVVAHMDGGFGAWKKAEMPHIATDVSTGAPKRVGDANWPKR
;
A
#
# COMPACT_ATOMS: atom_id res chain seq x y z
N TYR A 1 7.24 0.00 5.73
CA TYR A 1 7.36 -1.00 4.66
C TYR A 1 8.22 -2.17 5.08
N LEU A 2 9.52 -1.99 5.43
CA LEU A 2 10.40 -3.11 5.79
C LEU A 2 10.04 -3.80 7.11
N ILE A 3 9.40 -3.09 8.04
CA ILE A 3 8.99 -3.66 9.34
C ILE A 3 7.56 -4.19 9.27
N GLU A 4 6.66 -3.43 8.65
CA GLU A 4 5.27 -3.83 8.47
C GLU A 4 4.70 -3.30 7.13
N ARG A 5 3.80 -4.09 6.52
CA ARG A 5 3.07 -3.75 5.29
C ARG A 5 1.80 -4.59 5.12
N ILE A 6 0.89 -4.11 4.27
CA ILE A 6 -0.26 -4.89 3.80
C ILE A 6 0.23 -6.09 2.96
N PRO A 7 -0.34 -7.30 3.07
CA PRO A 7 0.10 -8.45 2.30
C PRO A 7 -0.09 -8.19 0.80
N GLY A 8 0.96 -8.45 0.01
CA GLY A 8 0.95 -8.18 -1.44
C GLY A 8 1.24 -6.72 -1.83
N ALA A 9 1.27 -5.78 -0.89
CA ALA A 9 1.64 -4.40 -1.21
C ALA A 9 3.11 -4.30 -1.67
N MET A 10 3.34 -3.51 -2.71
CA MET A 10 4.66 -3.17 -3.24
C MET A 10 5.14 -1.83 -2.67
N ASN A 11 6.45 -1.68 -2.50
CA ASN A 11 7.04 -0.41 -2.06
C ASN A 11 7.37 0.46 -3.27
N TYR A 12 6.81 1.67 -3.31
CA TYR A 12 7.28 2.71 -4.21
C TYR A 12 7.65 3.95 -3.37
N PRO A 13 8.94 4.16 -3.08
CA PRO A 13 9.39 5.31 -2.29
C PRO A 13 8.98 6.63 -2.93
N MET A 14 8.46 7.55 -2.13
CA MET A 14 7.96 8.85 -2.62
C MET A 14 9.04 9.69 -3.31
N GLN A 15 10.29 9.57 -2.88
CA GLN A 15 11.44 10.27 -3.46
C GLN A 15 11.75 9.84 -4.90
N GLU A 16 11.31 8.64 -5.29
CA GLU A 16 11.53 8.04 -6.61
C GLU A 16 10.21 7.95 -7.40
N PHE A 17 9.11 8.42 -6.81
CA PHE A 17 7.78 8.29 -7.38
C PHE A 17 7.64 9.15 -8.65
N MET A 18 7.17 8.52 -9.73
CA MET A 18 6.90 9.16 -11.00
C MET A 18 5.50 8.77 -11.44
N ALA A 19 4.58 9.74 -11.49
CA ALA A 19 3.18 9.50 -11.80
C ALA A 19 2.96 8.78 -13.15
N GLY A 20 3.76 9.13 -14.17
CA GLY A 20 3.65 8.55 -15.52
C GLY A 20 4.29 7.18 -15.71
N THR A 21 4.89 6.58 -14.68
CA THR A 21 5.53 5.25 -14.77
C THR A 21 4.72 4.15 -14.10
N LEU A 22 3.50 4.47 -13.65
CA LEU A 22 2.58 3.43 -13.20
C LEU A 22 2.32 2.46 -14.36
N PRO A 23 2.11 1.16 -14.07
CA PRO A 23 1.73 0.20 -15.10
C PRO A 23 0.45 0.69 -15.79
N GLY A 24 0.63 1.26 -16.99
CA GLY A 24 -0.44 1.83 -17.79
C GLY A 24 -1.47 0.76 -18.17
N GLU A 25 -2.74 1.16 -18.15
CA GLU A 25 -3.89 0.38 -18.64
C GLU A 25 -4.02 -1.05 -18.08
N ALA A 26 -3.42 -1.34 -16.91
CA ALA A 26 -3.78 -2.57 -16.22
C ALA A 26 -5.25 -2.45 -15.80
N VAL A 27 -6.06 -3.44 -16.17
CA VAL A 27 -7.52 -3.60 -15.94
C VAL A 27 -7.94 -3.48 -14.45
N LYS A 28 -7.01 -3.15 -13.54
CA LYS A 28 -7.18 -3.14 -12.09
C LYS A 28 -6.72 -1.81 -11.50
N GLN A 29 -7.57 -1.22 -10.67
CA GLN A 29 -7.30 -0.02 -9.91
C GLN A 29 -6.04 -0.15 -9.04
N VAL A 30 -5.18 0.87 -9.04
CA VAL A 30 -4.01 0.98 -8.16
C VAL A 30 -4.43 1.72 -6.89
N VAL A 31 -4.22 1.10 -5.72
CA VAL A 31 -4.53 1.72 -4.42
C VAL A 31 -3.24 2.10 -3.71
N PHE A 32 -3.03 3.40 -3.50
CA PHE A 32 -1.89 3.91 -2.73
C PHE A 32 -2.19 3.90 -1.24
N HIS A 33 -1.17 3.54 -0.46
CA HIS A 33 -1.20 3.76 0.98
C HIS A 33 0.19 4.15 1.51
N CYS A 34 0.21 4.90 2.60
CA CYS A 34 1.41 5.13 3.39
C CYS A 34 1.10 4.83 4.88
N GLY A 35 1.92 5.31 5.81
CA GLY A 35 1.67 5.10 7.24
C GLY A 35 0.35 5.71 7.72
N SER A 36 0.03 6.94 7.28
CA SER A 36 -1.08 7.76 7.80
C SER A 36 -2.05 8.29 6.74
N GLY A 37 -1.87 7.94 5.47
CA GLY A 37 -2.69 8.44 4.34
C GLY A 37 -2.11 9.68 3.62
N LYS A 38 -1.44 10.60 4.33
CA LYS A 38 -1.01 11.91 3.76
C LYS A 38 -0.11 11.83 2.52
N ARG A 39 0.90 10.94 2.52
CA ARG A 39 1.84 10.83 1.37
C ARG A 39 1.21 10.13 0.18
N SER A 40 0.40 9.11 0.45
CA SER A 40 -0.33 8.36 -0.57
C SER A 40 -1.41 9.19 -1.23
N GLU A 41 -2.07 10.08 -0.50
CA GLU A 41 -3.01 11.06 -1.06
C GLU A 41 -2.32 11.97 -2.07
N LYS A 42 -1.16 12.54 -1.70
CA LYS A 42 -0.36 13.36 -2.62
C LYS A 42 0.02 12.58 -3.89
N ALA A 43 0.52 11.35 -3.76
CA ALA A 43 0.89 10.51 -4.90
C ALA A 43 -0.32 10.20 -5.81
N ALA A 44 -1.48 9.88 -5.23
CA ALA A 44 -2.71 9.66 -6.00
C ALA A 44 -3.13 10.92 -6.77
N ARG A 45 -3.00 12.11 -6.15
CA ARG A 45 -3.33 13.37 -6.81
C ARG A 45 -2.40 13.68 -7.97
N GLU A 46 -1.09 13.47 -7.82
CA GLU A 46 -0.12 13.66 -8.91
C GLU A 46 -0.44 12.78 -10.13
N VAL A 47 -0.99 11.58 -9.90
CA VAL A 47 -1.40 10.65 -10.97
C VAL A 47 -2.67 11.09 -11.66
N LEU A 48 -3.66 11.55 -10.89
CA LEU A 48 -4.89 12.13 -11.43
C LEU A 48 -4.57 13.40 -12.25
N GLU A 49 -3.68 14.25 -11.76
CA GLU A 49 -3.20 15.46 -12.45
C GLU A 49 -2.42 15.12 -13.74
N ALA A 50 -1.77 13.95 -13.79
CA ALA A 50 -1.11 13.43 -14.99
C ALA A 50 -2.09 12.78 -16.01
N GLY A 51 -3.39 12.73 -15.69
CA GLY A 51 -4.43 12.24 -16.60
C GLY A 51 -4.74 10.74 -16.48
N HIS A 52 -4.27 10.07 -15.43
CA HIS A 52 -4.60 8.66 -15.16
C HIS A 52 -5.66 8.57 -14.07
N ASP A 53 -6.80 7.94 -14.38
CA ASP A 53 -7.97 7.84 -13.49
C ASP A 53 -8.09 6.50 -12.74
N VAL A 54 -7.21 5.53 -13.03
CA VAL A 54 -7.23 4.18 -12.43
C VAL A 54 -6.62 4.09 -11.02
N VAL A 55 -6.65 5.19 -10.25
CA VAL A 55 -6.01 5.25 -8.93
C VAL A 55 -6.96 5.61 -7.79
N ALA A 56 -6.66 5.08 -6.60
CA ALA A 56 -7.30 5.47 -5.36
C ALA A 56 -6.26 5.60 -4.24
N HIS A 57 -6.62 6.26 -3.15
CA HIS A 57 -5.84 6.26 -1.92
C HIS A 57 -6.62 5.62 -0.78
N MET A 58 -5.92 4.92 0.10
CA MET A 58 -6.51 4.39 1.33
C MET A 58 -6.43 5.44 2.44
N ASP A 59 -7.59 5.93 2.88
CA ASP A 59 -7.66 6.90 3.97
C ASP A 59 -7.13 6.32 5.30
N GLY A 60 -6.49 7.16 6.10
CA GLY A 60 -5.82 6.79 7.36
C GLY A 60 -4.60 5.86 7.21
N GLY A 61 -4.30 5.39 6.00
CA GLY A 61 -3.12 4.58 5.68
C GLY A 61 -3.04 3.27 6.49
N PHE A 62 -1.82 2.77 6.64
CA PHE A 62 -1.56 1.53 7.36
C PHE A 62 -1.98 1.58 8.84
N GLY A 63 -2.02 2.77 9.44
CA GLY A 63 -2.56 2.96 10.79
C GLY A 63 -4.04 2.57 10.89
N ALA A 64 -4.87 3.01 9.95
CA ALA A 64 -6.28 2.63 9.90
C ALA A 64 -6.46 1.12 9.62
N TRP A 65 -5.64 0.55 8.74
CA TRP A 65 -5.62 -0.90 8.47
C TRP A 65 -5.38 -1.72 9.74
N LYS A 66 -4.36 -1.37 10.54
CA LYS A 66 -4.07 -2.03 11.80
C LYS A 66 -5.18 -1.82 12.84
N LYS A 67 -5.76 -0.61 12.90
CA LYS A 67 -6.87 -0.31 13.82
C LYS A 67 -8.13 -1.14 13.49
N ALA A 68 -8.32 -1.47 12.22
CA ALA A 68 -9.37 -2.37 11.76
C ALA A 68 -9.02 -3.87 11.94
N GLU A 69 -7.91 -4.17 12.63
CA GLU A 69 -7.44 -5.54 12.90
C GLU A 69 -7.26 -6.40 11.63
N MET A 70 -6.99 -5.73 10.50
CA MET A 70 -6.82 -6.40 9.22
C MET A 70 -5.46 -7.10 9.13
N PRO A 71 -5.36 -8.25 8.45
CA PRO A 71 -4.11 -9.00 8.38
C PRO A 71 -2.98 -8.23 7.70
N HIS A 72 -1.75 -8.38 8.21
CA HIS A 72 -0.55 -7.72 7.66
C HIS A 72 0.69 -8.61 7.71
N ILE A 73 1.73 -8.19 7.02
CA ILE A 73 3.07 -8.79 7.12
C ILE A 73 3.90 -7.91 8.04
N ALA A 74 4.50 -8.54 9.04
CA ALA A 74 5.52 -7.96 9.91
C ALA A 74 6.86 -8.67 9.68
N THR A 75 7.97 -8.02 10.00
CA THR A 75 9.29 -8.65 9.99
C THR A 75 9.58 -9.23 11.35
N ASP A 76 9.89 -10.53 11.40
CA ASP A 76 10.36 -11.18 12.60
C ASP A 76 11.74 -10.61 12.97
N VAL A 77 11.83 -9.98 14.15
CA VAL A 77 13.03 -9.26 14.57
C VAL A 77 14.23 -10.17 14.86
N SER A 78 14.00 -11.47 15.08
CA SER A 78 15.06 -12.44 15.36
C SER A 78 15.66 -13.05 14.09
N THR A 79 14.85 -13.19 13.03
CA THR A 79 15.25 -13.87 11.80
C THR A 79 15.31 -12.95 10.58
N GLY A 80 14.72 -11.76 10.66
CA GLY A 80 14.51 -10.87 9.51
C GLY A 80 13.46 -11.39 8.51
N ALA A 81 12.83 -12.53 8.77
CA ALA A 81 11.88 -13.15 7.86
C ALA A 81 10.50 -12.47 7.91
N PRO A 82 9.76 -12.40 6.79
CA PRO A 82 8.39 -11.94 6.80
C PRO A 82 7.49 -12.95 7.55
N LYS A 83 6.71 -12.44 8.49
CA LYS A 83 5.71 -13.16 9.29
C LYS A 83 4.33 -12.55 9.10
N ARG A 84 3.31 -13.40 8.93
CA ARG A 84 1.92 -12.95 8.88
C ARG A 84 1.38 -12.68 10.29
N VAL A 85 0.65 -11.58 10.43
CA VAL A 85 -0.07 -11.17 11.64
C VAL A 85 -1.56 -11.02 11.29
N GLY A 86 -2.45 -11.52 12.14
CA GLY A 86 -3.91 -11.55 11.88
C GLY A 86 -4.40 -12.87 11.26
N ASP A 87 -5.64 -12.89 10.79
CA ASP A 87 -6.35 -14.09 10.32
C ASP A 87 -5.54 -14.92 9.29
N ALA A 88 -5.35 -16.20 9.59
CA ALA A 88 -4.65 -17.17 8.75
C ALA A 88 -5.40 -17.50 7.44
N ASN A 89 -6.71 -17.21 7.37
CA ASN A 89 -7.57 -17.53 6.24
C ASN A 89 -7.75 -16.36 5.24
N TRP A 90 -6.92 -15.32 5.31
CA TRP A 90 -6.95 -14.16 4.42
C TRP A 90 -5.93 -14.26 3.27
N PRO A 91 -6.29 -13.90 2.02
CA PRO A 91 -7.57 -13.33 1.58
C PRO A 91 -8.64 -14.40 1.35
N LYS A 92 -9.89 -14.13 1.74
CA LYS A 92 -11.02 -14.95 1.32
C LYS A 92 -11.12 -14.83 -0.20
N ARG A 93 -10.86 -15.91 -0.92
CA ARG A 93 -11.13 -15.99 -2.37
C ARG A 93 -12.63 -16.05 -2.61
#